data_AF-A0A2T2S3Z3-F1
#
_entry.id   AF-A0A2T2S3Z3-F1
#
_cell.length_a   1.000
_cell.length_b   1.000
_cell.length_c   1.000
_cell.angle_alpha   90.00
_cell.angle_beta   90.00
_cell.angle_gamma   90.00
#
_symmetry.space_group_name_H-M   'P 1'
#
loop_
_entity.id
_entity.type
_entity.pdbx_description
1 polymer ?
#
loop_
_entity_poly.entity_id
_entity_poly.type
_entity_poly.pdbx_seq_one_letter_code
_entity_poly.pdbx_strand_id
1 'polypeptide(L)'
;MEKLRCKTCGCESLRPMQVVFEEEDEFDDLLGEEQESRFYSCQVCGDNWLSVKEKTADGECTITFVHQMDTSPVLKRVAHMSNSVVISDESVDEWEYFKGDKPVGESEWESILSNRRDMLKATCMN
;
A
#
# COMPACT_ATOMS: atom_id res chain seq x y z
N MET A 1 -17.92 -3.22 10.70
CA MET A 1 -16.56 -3.02 10.14
C MET A 1 -15.65 -4.03 10.79
N GLU A 2 -15.17 -5.01 10.02
CA GLU A 2 -14.15 -5.95 10.51
C GLU A 2 -12.88 -5.18 10.85
N LYS A 3 -12.37 -5.39 12.06
CA LYS A 3 -11.11 -4.78 12.50
C LYS A 3 -9.97 -5.58 11.90
N LEU A 4 -9.08 -4.91 11.17
CA LEU A 4 -7.91 -5.58 10.61
C LEU A 4 -6.78 -5.65 11.64
N ARG A 5 -5.99 -6.73 11.58
CA ARG A 5 -4.84 -6.93 12.46
C ARG A 5 -3.62 -6.18 11.92
N CYS A 6 -3.04 -5.31 12.75
CA CYS A 6 -1.84 -4.58 12.38
C CYS A 6 -0.66 -5.52 12.15
N LYS A 7 -0.03 -5.45 10.97
CA LYS A 7 1.18 -6.22 10.65
C LYS A 7 2.40 -5.80 11.48
N THR A 8 2.35 -4.63 12.11
CA THR A 8 3.42 -4.07 12.95
C THR A 8 3.25 -4.47 14.42
N CYS A 9 2.14 -4.09 15.07
CA CYS A 9 1.94 -4.36 16.50
C CYS A 9 1.01 -5.55 16.81
N GLY A 10 0.36 -6.14 15.80
CA GLY A 10 -0.56 -7.26 16.00
C GLY A 10 -1.92 -6.89 16.58
N CYS A 11 -2.20 -5.62 16.88
CA CYS A 11 -3.48 -5.16 17.43
C CYS A 11 -4.58 -5.11 16.36
N GLU A 12 -5.82 -5.39 16.75
CA GLU A 12 -7.03 -5.25 15.92
C GLU A 12 -7.54 -3.80 15.95
N SER A 13 -6.76 -2.88 15.40
CA SER A 13 -7.08 -1.45 15.42
C SER A 13 -7.06 -0.76 14.05
N LEU A 14 -6.69 -1.49 12.99
CA LEU A 14 -6.69 -0.93 11.65
C LEU A 14 -8.12 -0.74 11.16
N ARG A 15 -8.37 0.49 10.70
CA ARG A 15 -9.62 0.85 10.03
C ARG A 15 -9.31 1.25 8.59
N PRO A 16 -9.87 0.57 7.58
CA PRO A 16 -9.79 1.05 6.21
C PRO A 16 -10.64 2.32 6.08
N MET A 17 -10.07 3.35 5.46
CA MET A 17 -10.79 4.53 5.01
C MET A 17 -10.70 4.57 3.48
N GLN A 18 -11.85 4.59 2.81
CA GLN A 18 -11.88 4.85 1.38
C GLN A 18 -11.44 6.29 1.16
N VAL A 19 -10.47 6.49 0.28
CA VAL A 19 -10.03 7.81 -0.12
C VAL A 19 -10.56 8.03 -1.53
N VAL A 20 -11.29 9.12 -1.73
CA VAL A 20 -11.72 9.57 -3.05
C VAL A 20 -10.83 10.76 -3.35
N PHE A 21 -10.05 10.68 -4.42
CA PHE A 21 -9.34 11.85 -4.93
C PHE A 21 -10.39 12.71 -5.64
N GLU A 22 -10.65 13.92 -5.15
CA GLU A 22 -11.52 14.88 -5.84
C GLU A 22 -10.77 15.35 -7.09
N GLU A 23 -11.44 15.26 -8.25
CA GLU A 23 -10.94 15.53 -9.60
C GLU A 23 -10.26 16.91 -9.69
N GLU A 24 -8.93 16.93 -9.83
CA GLU A 24 -8.24 18.01 -10.54
C GLU A 24 -8.04 17.51 -11.99
N ASP A 25 -8.72 18.20 -12.92
CA ASP A 25 -8.88 17.99 -14.38
C ASP A 25 -7.61 17.70 -15.23
N GLU A 26 -6.45 17.34 -14.64
CA GLU A 26 -5.20 17.07 -15.36
C GLU A 26 -4.72 15.61 -15.33
N PHE A 27 -5.36 14.74 -14.56
CA PHE A 27 -4.99 13.31 -14.47
C PHE A 27 -5.99 12.34 -15.12
N ASP A 28 -7.13 12.82 -15.63
CA ASP A 28 -8.21 11.95 -16.10
C ASP A 28 -7.87 11.23 -17.43
N ASP A 29 -6.99 11.81 -18.26
CA ASP A 29 -6.62 11.25 -19.57
C ASP A 29 -5.55 10.13 -19.51
N LEU A 30 -4.99 9.82 -18.32
CA LEU A 30 -3.94 8.78 -18.15
C LEU A 30 -4.39 7.56 -17.35
N LEU A 31 -5.61 7.56 -16.82
CA LEU A 31 -6.04 6.64 -15.76
C LEU A 31 -7.22 5.78 -16.25
N GLY A 32 -7.16 4.47 -16.00
CA GLY A 32 -8.21 3.53 -16.39
C GLY A 32 -9.54 3.75 -15.65
N GLU A 33 -10.62 3.25 -16.22
CA GLU A 33 -12.03 3.52 -15.84
C GLU A 33 -12.40 3.19 -14.38
N GLU A 34 -11.61 2.37 -13.66
CA GLU A 34 -11.89 1.98 -12.27
C GLU A 34 -10.64 2.14 -11.38
N GLN A 35 -10.59 3.22 -10.59
CA GLN A 35 -9.59 3.42 -9.54
C GLN A 35 -10.23 3.25 -8.14
N GLU A 36 -9.65 2.38 -7.32
CA GLU A 36 -10.06 2.21 -5.92
C GLU A 36 -8.88 2.50 -4.99
N SER A 37 -9.03 3.48 -4.08
CA SER A 37 -7.98 3.76 -3.09
C SER A 37 -8.47 3.56 -1.65
N ARG A 38 -7.59 2.96 -0.83
CA ARG A 38 -7.87 2.65 0.58
C ARG A 38 -6.68 2.99 1.44
N PHE A 39 -6.90 3.83 2.44
CA PHE A 39 -5.90 4.17 3.45
C PHE A 39 -6.13 3.34 4.71
N TYR A 40 -5.04 2.86 5.29
CA TYR A 40 -5.03 2.01 6.46
C TYR A 40 -4.12 2.66 7.50
N SER A 41 -4.64 2.87 8.71
CA SER A 41 -3.86 3.45 9.81
C SER A 41 -4.14 2.73 11.12
N CYS A 42 -3.08 2.30 11.79
CA CYS A 42 -3.13 1.67 13.09
C CYS A 42 -3.18 2.73 14.20
N GLN A 43 -4.26 2.74 14.96
CA GLN A 43 -4.47 3.70 16.06
C GLN A 43 -3.58 3.44 17.30
N VAL A 44 -2.74 2.40 17.27
CA VAL A 44 -1.88 2.00 18.40
C VAL A 44 -0.42 2.30 18.12
N CYS A 45 0.09 1.88 16.96
CA CYS A 45 1.49 2.08 16.57
C CYS A 45 1.72 3.22 15.57
N GLY A 46 0.65 3.79 15.01
CA GLY A 46 0.75 4.78 13.95
C GLY A 46 1.19 4.21 12.59
N ASP A 47 1.44 2.90 12.48
CA ASP A 47 1.75 2.26 11.21
C ASP A 47 0.61 2.47 10.22
N ASN A 48 0.96 2.93 9.03
CA ASN A 48 0.00 3.29 8.01
C ASN A 48 0.46 2.87 6.62
N TRP A 49 -0.50 2.65 5.73
CA TRP A 49 -0.24 2.45 4.31
C TRP A 49 -1.46 2.84 3.47
N LEU A 50 -1.21 3.22 2.23
CA LEU A 50 -2.20 3.45 1.19
C LEU A 50 -2.14 2.30 0.19
N SER A 51 -3.27 1.78 -0.25
CA SER A 51 -3.37 0.95 -1.45
C SER A 51 -4.16 1.69 -2.52
N VAL A 52 -3.60 1.80 -3.72
CA VAL A 52 -4.27 2.32 -4.91
C VAL A 52 -4.35 1.17 -5.90
N LYS A 53 -5.57 0.82 -6.29
CA LYS A 53 -5.83 -0.17 -7.33
C LYS A 53 -6.27 0.56 -8.58
N GLU A 54 -5.64 0.22 -9.69
CA GLU A 54 -5.91 0.79 -11.00
C GLU A 54 -6.17 -0.36 -11.97
N LYS A 55 -7.26 -0.24 -12.74
CA LYS A 55 -7.64 -1.24 -13.73
C LYS A 55 -7.74 -0.60 -15.09
N THR A 56 -6.99 -1.14 -16.04
CA THR A 56 -7.00 -0.70 -17.43
C THR A 56 -8.17 -1.33 -18.20
N ALA A 57 -8.56 -0.71 -19.32
CA ALA A 57 -9.60 -1.22 -20.21
C ALA A 57 -9.22 -2.60 -20.81
N ASP A 58 -7.92 -2.88 -20.96
CA ASP A 58 -7.39 -4.15 -21.47
C ASP A 58 -7.44 -5.30 -20.43
N GLY A 59 -7.86 -5.00 -19.20
CA GLY A 59 -8.03 -5.98 -18.12
C GLY A 59 -6.84 -6.13 -17.17
N GLU A 60 -5.70 -5.47 -17.48
CA GLU A 60 -4.54 -5.40 -16.58
C GLU A 60 -4.90 -4.61 -15.33
N CYS A 61 -4.51 -5.16 -14.17
CA CYS A 61 -4.77 -4.60 -12.86
C CYS A 61 -3.45 -4.38 -12.13
N THR A 62 -3.22 -3.17 -11.66
CA THR A 62 -2.08 -2.87 -10.79
C THR A 62 -2.57 -2.47 -9.40
N ILE A 63 -1.85 -2.88 -8.37
CA ILE A 63 -2.10 -2.42 -7.01
C ILE A 63 -0.82 -1.85 -6.43
N THR A 64 -0.80 -0.54 -6.24
CA THR A 64 0.30 0.18 -5.59
C THR A 64 0.06 0.25 -4.11
N PHE A 65 1.03 -0.22 -3.31
CA PHE A 65 1.05 -0.08 -1.87
C PHE A 65 2.12 0.93 -1.46
N VAL A 66 1.72 2.00 -0.77
CA VAL A 66 2.62 3.02 -0.23
C VAL A 66 2.64 2.91 1.29
N HIS A 67 3.81 2.62 1.85
CA HIS A 67 3.98 2.38 3.28
C HIS A 67 4.55 3.60 4.00
N GLN A 68 3.98 3.91 5.17
CA GLN A 68 4.46 4.92 6.12
C GLN A 68 4.66 6.27 5.44
N MET A 69 3.57 6.85 4.92
CA MET A 69 3.60 8.00 4.00
C MET A 69 4.30 9.24 4.57
N ASP A 70 4.36 9.37 5.90
CA ASP A 70 5.04 10.46 6.59
C ASP A 70 6.58 10.28 6.70
N THR A 71 7.11 9.16 6.20
CA THR A 71 8.54 8.83 6.30
C THR A 71 9.26 8.98 4.97
N SER A 72 10.41 9.67 5.00
CA SER A 72 11.29 9.83 3.84
C SER A 72 12.53 8.94 3.99
N PRO A 73 12.92 8.18 2.94
CA PRO A 73 12.25 8.04 1.65
C PRO A 73 10.95 7.22 1.74
N VAL A 74 9.97 7.50 0.90
CA VAL A 74 8.73 6.71 0.82
C VAL A 74 9.04 5.28 0.37
N LEU A 75 8.42 4.27 0.96
CA LEU A 75 8.52 2.90 0.47
C LEU A 75 7.25 2.53 -0.28
N LYS A 76 7.40 2.13 -1.54
CA LYS A 76 6.28 1.65 -2.36
C LYS A 76 6.59 0.27 -2.93
N ARG A 77 5.54 -0.54 -3.11
CA ARG A 77 5.60 -1.77 -3.91
C ARG A 77 4.38 -1.86 -4.80
N VAL A 78 4.54 -2.39 -6.01
CA VAL A 78 3.49 -2.48 -7.03
C VAL A 78 3.29 -3.96 -7.35
N ALA A 79 2.05 -4.43 -7.24
CA ALA A 79 1.63 -5.74 -7.72
C ALA A 79 1.07 -5.59 -9.13
N HIS A 80 1.61 -6.34 -10.08
CA HIS A 80 1.08 -6.48 -11.43
C HIS A 80 0.25 -7.75 -11.54
N MET A 81 -0.96 -7.65 -12.08
CA MET A 81 -1.92 -8.75 -12.16
C MET A 81 -2.65 -8.73 -13.50
N SER A 82 -2.62 -9.86 -14.19
CA SER A 82 -3.32 -10.11 -15.46
C SER A 82 -4.81 -10.37 -15.27
N ASN A 83 -5.27 -10.60 -14.02
CA ASN A 83 -6.66 -10.97 -13.71
C ASN A 83 -7.25 -10.12 -12.58
N SER A 84 -8.34 -9.44 -12.87
CA SER A 84 -9.01 -8.47 -11.98
C SER A 84 -9.97 -9.09 -10.95
N VAL A 85 -10.21 -10.41 -11.00
CA VAL A 85 -11.33 -11.05 -10.27
C VAL A 85 -10.96 -11.47 -8.83
N VAL A 86 -9.71 -11.86 -8.55
CA VAL A 86 -9.29 -12.34 -7.22
C VAL A 86 -7.99 -11.67 -6.80
N ILE A 87 -8.05 -10.91 -5.70
CA ILE A 87 -6.88 -10.25 -5.12
C ILE A 87 -6.33 -11.14 -4.01
N SER A 88 -5.32 -11.95 -4.36
CA SER A 88 -4.48 -12.67 -3.41
C SER A 88 -3.01 -12.52 -3.81
N ASP A 89 -2.09 -12.73 -2.87
CA ASP A 89 -0.64 -12.72 -3.13
C ASP A 89 -0.26 -13.74 -4.23
N GLU A 90 -1.02 -14.84 -4.34
CA GLU A 90 -0.85 -15.90 -5.36
C GLU A 90 -1.34 -15.48 -6.75
N SER A 91 -2.11 -14.40 -6.85
CA SER A 91 -2.65 -13.89 -8.11
C SER A 91 -1.76 -12.77 -8.70
N VAL A 92 -0.64 -12.47 -8.05
CA VAL A 92 0.33 -11.45 -8.49
C VAL A 92 1.34 -12.09 -9.42
N ASP A 93 1.42 -11.56 -10.64
CA ASP A 93 2.36 -12.02 -11.65
C ASP A 93 3.78 -11.49 -11.37
N GLU A 94 3.88 -10.23 -10.95
CA GLU A 94 5.15 -9.57 -10.66
C GLU A 94 5.02 -8.53 -9.54
N TRP A 95 6.07 -8.44 -8.71
CA TRP A 95 6.23 -7.39 -7.70
C TRP A 95 7.38 -6.46 -8.06
N GLU A 96 7.10 -5.17 -8.10
CA GLU A 96 8.14 -4.13 -8.15
C GLU A 96 8.25 -3.43 -6.80
N TYR A 97 9.48 -3.09 -6.40
CA TYR A 97 9.78 -2.48 -5.11
C TYR A 97 10.57 -1.19 -5.30
N PHE A 98 10.23 -0.14 -4.55
CA PHE A 98 10.91 1.14 -4.66
C PHE A 98 11.14 1.82 -3.31
N LYS A 99 12.21 2.61 -3.29
CA LYS A 99 12.62 3.50 -2.21
C LYS A 99 12.70 4.93 -2.75
N GLY A 100 11.69 5.73 -2.45
CA GLY A 100 11.39 6.94 -3.18
C GLY A 100 11.08 6.58 -4.64
N ASP A 101 11.80 7.21 -5.56
CA ASP A 101 11.69 6.94 -6.99
C ASP A 101 12.67 5.89 -7.51
N LYS A 102 13.51 5.33 -6.64
CA LYS A 102 14.53 4.36 -7.04
C LYS A 102 14.00 2.93 -6.93
N PRO A 103 14.04 2.12 -8.00
CA PRO A 103 13.75 0.70 -7.91
C PRO A 103 14.82 0.01 -7.06
N VAL A 104 14.39 -0.90 -6.19
CA VAL A 104 15.24 -1.69 -5.29
C VAL A 104 14.80 -3.15 -5.30
N GLY A 105 15.65 -4.06 -4.83
CA GLY A 105 15.26 -5.45 -4.65
C GLY A 105 14.34 -5.65 -3.45
N GLU A 106 13.51 -6.70 -3.50
CA GLU A 106 12.59 -7.09 -2.42
C GLU A 106 13.29 -7.15 -1.05
N SER A 107 14.42 -7.85 -0.95
CA SER A 107 15.11 -8.02 0.33
C SER A 107 15.62 -6.70 0.93
N GLU A 108 16.06 -5.74 0.10
CA GLU A 108 16.42 -4.41 0.60
C GLU A 108 15.17 -3.69 1.11
N TRP A 109 14.11 -3.70 0.32
CA TRP A 109 12.84 -3.05 0.65
C TRP A 109 12.24 -3.58 1.96
N GLU A 110 12.18 -4.90 2.11
CA GLU A 110 11.69 -5.57 3.31
C GLU A 110 12.52 -5.23 4.55
N SER A 111 13.85 -5.19 4.40
CA SER A 111 14.75 -4.82 5.49
C SER A 111 14.47 -3.40 6.00
N ILE A 112 14.28 -2.44 5.09
CA ILE A 112 13.97 -1.06 5.46
C ILE A 112 12.59 -0.99 6.14
N LEU A 113 11.58 -1.64 5.58
CA LEU A 113 10.24 -1.64 6.16
C LEU A 113 10.23 -2.29 7.56
N SER A 114 10.92 -3.43 7.73
CA SER A 114 11.02 -4.11 9.03
C SER A 114 11.67 -3.21 10.08
N ASN A 115 12.79 -2.55 9.74
CA ASN A 115 13.47 -1.63 10.65
C ASN A 115 12.54 -0.48 11.11
N ARG A 116 11.76 0.10 10.19
CA ARG A 116 10.79 1.15 10.55
C ARG A 116 9.67 0.62 11.44
N ARG A 117 9.14 -0.57 11.14
CA ARG A 117 8.12 -1.22 11.97
C ARG A 117 8.64 -1.52 13.38
N ASP A 118 9.90 -1.90 13.52
CA ASP A 118 10.50 -2.14 14.83
C ASP A 118 10.62 -0.85 15.66
N MET A 119 10.92 0.29 15.02
CA MET A 119 10.85 1.60 15.69
C MET A 119 9.42 1.95 16.14
N LEU A 120 8.41 1.67 15.32
CA LEU A 120 7.00 1.89 15.70
C LEU A 120 6.56 0.97 16.85
N LYS A 121 6.98 -0.30 16.85
CA LYS A 121 6.73 -1.24 17.96
C LYS A 121 7.32 -0.73 19.27
N ALA A 122 8.52 -0.16 19.25
CA ALA A 122 9.14 0.42 20.44
C ALA A 122 8.29 1.58 21.04
N THR A 123 7.52 2.28 20.21
CA THR A 123 6.60 3.35 20.65
C THR A 123 5.33 2.77 21.30
N CYS A 124 4.89 1.57 20.92
CA CYS A 124 3.71 0.91 21.49
C CYS A 124 3.90 0.27 22.86
N MET A 125 5.14 0.02 23.27
CA MET A 125 5.44 -0.68 24.53
C MET A 125 5.73 0.28 25.70
N ASN A 126 5.60 1.60 25.50
CA ASN A 126 5.59 2.61 26.57
C ASN A 126 4.16 3.05 26.88
#